data_AF-A0A965QL30-F1
#
_entry.id   AF-A0A965QL30-F1
#
_cell.length_a   1.000
_cell.length_b   1.000
_cell.length_c   1.000
_cell.angle_alpha   90.00
_cell.angle_beta   90.00
_cell.angle_gamma   90.00
#
_symmetry.space_group_name_H-M   'P 1'
#
loop_
_entity.id
_entity.type
_entity.pdbx_description
1 polymer ?
#
loop_
_entity_poly.entity_id
_entity_poly.type
_entity_poly.pdbx_seq_one_letter_code
_entity_poly.pdbx_strand_id
1 'polypeptide(L)'
;MEVDSTQVNGKIAILFLLKRYLLSSWGGRRRKSQSALGIALPVAGIAVGVCAFTIILSVMGGFVQNLKKRLLVVEPHLEIVVKDGFGRIPANPELLRKLESFSDQIVSVSPFIKSDVIVQSRRKPITALLWGVDAQRADKTMGFNSYLSPTDSKLSDLSEDISADGDSGRFPSLIAGESLLEVIDAEPGDRLTLVSTQPDEGLGGFAPTQQPVVVLS
;
A
#
# COMPACT_ATOMS: atom_id res chain seq x y z
N MET A 1 -32.51 -25.86 -41.92
CA MET A 1 -31.87 -24.69 -41.28
C MET A 1 -31.09 -23.96 -42.37
N GLU A 2 -31.81 -23.21 -43.19
CA GLU A 2 -31.30 -22.53 -44.38
C GLU A 2 -30.93 -21.10 -43.96
N VAL A 3 -29.70 -20.95 -43.45
CA VAL A 3 -29.19 -19.66 -43.01
C VAL A 3 -28.85 -18.82 -44.25
N ASP A 4 -29.83 -18.04 -44.68
CA ASP A 4 -29.71 -16.62 -45.06
C ASP A 4 -28.43 -16.23 -45.84
N SER A 5 -28.12 -16.96 -46.91
CA SER A 5 -27.02 -16.65 -47.83
C SER A 5 -27.23 -15.34 -48.59
N THR A 6 -28.49 -14.89 -48.71
CA THR A 6 -28.88 -13.61 -49.30
C THR A 6 -28.58 -12.42 -48.38
N GLN A 7 -28.74 -12.52 -47.06
CA GLN A 7 -28.25 -11.48 -46.13
C GLN A 7 -26.73 -11.32 -46.18
N VAL A 8 -26.00 -12.44 -46.20
CA VAL A 8 -24.53 -12.42 -46.14
C VAL A 8 -23.99 -11.68 -47.37
N ASN A 9 -24.54 -11.98 -48.55
CA ASN A 9 -24.18 -11.30 -49.79
C ASN A 9 -24.60 -9.82 -49.79
N GLY A 10 -25.75 -9.47 -49.21
CA GLY A 10 -26.19 -8.09 -49.05
C GLY A 10 -25.26 -7.27 -48.13
N LYS A 11 -24.84 -7.83 -47.00
CA LYS A 11 -23.88 -7.20 -46.08
C LYS A 11 -22.52 -6.97 -46.75
N ILE A 12 -22.02 -7.95 -47.50
CA ILE A 12 -20.76 -7.84 -48.25
C ILE A 12 -20.88 -6.76 -49.34
N ALA A 13 -22.01 -6.68 -50.04
CA ALA A 13 -22.24 -5.67 -51.08
C ALA A 13 -22.29 -4.23 -50.52
N ILE A 14 -22.96 -4.04 -49.38
CA ILE A 14 -23.02 -2.74 -48.69
C ILE A 14 -21.63 -2.34 -48.17
N LEU A 15 -20.89 -3.27 -47.56
CA LEU A 15 -19.49 -3.06 -47.15
C LEU A 15 -18.59 -2.71 -48.34
N PHE A 16 -18.78 -3.36 -49.48
CA PHE A 16 -18.01 -3.09 -50.70
C PHE A 16 -18.31 -1.70 -51.25
N LEU A 17 -19.57 -1.29 -51.31
CA LEU A 17 -19.97 0.05 -51.75
C LEU A 17 -19.47 1.13 -50.79
N LEU A 18 -19.59 0.92 -49.47
CA LEU A 18 -19.06 1.83 -48.44
C LEU A 18 -17.55 1.98 -48.53
N LYS A 19 -16.82 0.86 -48.59
CA LYS A 19 -15.36 0.86 -48.71
C LYS A 19 -14.93 1.56 -50.00
N ARG A 20 -15.60 1.29 -51.12
CA ARG A 20 -15.34 1.95 -52.41
C ARG A 20 -15.65 3.44 -52.36
N TYR A 21 -16.73 3.87 -51.71
CA TYR A 21 -17.08 5.29 -51.60
C TYR A 21 -16.11 6.06 -50.68
N LEU A 22 -15.69 5.44 -49.57
CA LEU A 22 -14.68 6.02 -48.67
C LEU A 22 -13.30 6.10 -49.35
N LEU A 23 -12.85 5.02 -50.01
CA LEU A 23 -11.57 4.98 -50.70
C LEU A 23 -11.56 5.72 -52.04
N SER A 24 -12.71 5.95 -52.71
CA SER A 24 -12.75 6.74 -53.95
C SER A 24 -12.46 8.22 -53.68
N SER A 25 -12.79 8.72 -52.49
CA SER A 25 -12.41 10.07 -52.05
C SER A 25 -10.89 10.24 -51.82
N TRP A 26 -10.17 9.14 -51.54
CA TRP A 26 -8.72 9.13 -51.31
C TRP A 26 -7.89 8.70 -52.54
N GLY A 27 -8.44 7.89 -53.44
CA GLY A 27 -7.73 7.29 -54.59
C GLY A 27 -7.80 8.05 -55.92
N GLY A 28 -8.43 9.23 -55.98
CA GLY A 28 -8.78 9.93 -57.23
C GLY A 28 -7.99 11.20 -57.53
N ARG A 29 -6.78 11.05 -58.11
CA ARG A 29 -6.22 11.87 -59.21
C ARG A 29 -6.44 13.41 -59.18
N ARG A 30 -5.45 14.16 -58.64
CA ARG A 30 -4.93 15.51 -59.04
C ARG A 30 -5.86 16.69 -59.47
N ARG A 31 -7.19 16.59 -59.52
CA ARG A 31 -8.07 17.73 -59.85
C ARG A 31 -9.36 17.70 -59.03
N LYS A 32 -9.25 18.19 -57.79
CA LYS A 32 -10.27 18.89 -56.96
C LYS A 32 -9.85 18.76 -55.48
N SER A 33 -8.78 19.48 -55.12
CA SER A 33 -8.25 19.58 -53.74
C SER A 33 -9.24 20.17 -52.72
N GLN A 34 -10.39 20.68 -53.16
CA GLN A 34 -11.39 21.33 -52.32
C GLN A 34 -12.33 20.34 -51.62
N SER A 35 -12.54 19.15 -52.17
CA SER A 35 -13.51 18.17 -51.61
C SER A 35 -12.91 17.19 -50.61
N ALA A 36 -11.59 16.92 -50.69
CA ALA A 36 -10.91 16.02 -49.74
C ALA A 36 -10.76 16.65 -48.34
N LEU A 37 -10.66 17.98 -48.27
CA LEU A 37 -10.51 18.72 -47.02
C LEU A 37 -11.76 18.62 -46.12
N GLY A 38 -12.95 18.54 -46.73
CA GLY A 38 -14.22 18.43 -46.01
C GLY A 38 -14.41 17.13 -45.23
N ILE A 39 -13.73 16.05 -45.61
CA ILE A 39 -13.77 14.75 -44.92
C ILE A 39 -12.59 14.61 -43.95
N ALA A 40 -11.42 15.13 -44.30
CA ALA A 40 -10.22 15.01 -43.48
C ALA A 40 -10.31 15.77 -42.14
N LEU A 41 -10.88 16.99 -42.14
CA LEU A 41 -11.01 17.82 -40.94
C LEU A 41 -11.85 17.17 -39.83
N PRO A 42 -13.08 16.68 -40.09
CA PRO A 42 -13.88 15.99 -39.07
C PRO A 42 -13.23 14.70 -38.56
N VAL A 43 -12.64 13.90 -39.46
CA VAL A 43 -12.00 12.63 -39.08
C VAL A 43 -10.78 12.88 -38.18
N ALA A 44 -9.97 13.89 -38.49
CA ALA A 44 -8.86 14.30 -37.63
C ALA A 44 -9.34 14.79 -36.27
N GLY A 45 -10.42 15.57 -36.21
CA GLY A 45 -11.00 16.04 -34.95
C GLY A 45 -11.50 14.90 -34.07
N ILE A 46 -12.21 13.92 -34.65
CA ILE A 46 -12.66 12.73 -33.92
C ILE A 46 -11.47 11.90 -33.44
N ALA A 47 -10.45 11.72 -34.28
CA ALA A 47 -9.25 10.98 -33.90
C ALA A 47 -8.56 11.61 -32.68
N VAL A 48 -8.36 12.93 -32.69
CA VAL A 48 -7.75 13.66 -31.56
C VAL A 48 -8.63 13.57 -30.30
N GLY A 49 -9.95 13.73 -30.46
CA GLY A 49 -10.90 13.66 -29.33
C GLY A 49 -10.93 12.28 -28.68
N VAL A 50 -10.98 11.21 -29.48
CA VAL A 50 -10.96 9.83 -28.97
C VAL A 50 -9.61 9.54 -28.33
N CYS A 51 -8.49 9.93 -28.94
CA CYS A 51 -7.16 9.76 -28.33
C CYS A 51 -7.07 10.45 -26.96
N ALA A 52 -7.50 11.71 -26.86
CA ALA A 52 -7.48 12.43 -25.59
C ALA A 52 -8.37 11.76 -24.53
N PHE A 53 -9.57 11.31 -24.90
CA PHE A 53 -10.49 10.63 -23.99
C PHE A 53 -9.95 9.29 -23.52
N THR A 54 -9.38 8.48 -24.41
CA THR A 54 -8.75 7.20 -24.07
C THR A 54 -7.58 7.39 -23.10
N ILE A 55 -6.76 8.43 -23.28
CA ILE A 55 -5.66 8.73 -22.34
C ILE A 55 -6.20 9.06 -20.95
N ILE A 56 -7.21 9.92 -20.84
CA ILE A 56 -7.80 10.28 -19.54
C ILE A 56 -8.36 9.05 -18.82
N LEU A 57 -9.12 8.21 -19.54
CA LEU A 57 -9.63 6.95 -19.00
C LEU A 57 -8.50 6.03 -18.54
N SER A 58 -7.40 5.95 -19.29
CA SER A 58 -6.24 5.14 -18.95
C SER A 58 -5.54 5.64 -17.66
N VAL A 59 -5.33 6.95 -17.53
CA VAL A 59 -4.70 7.54 -16.35
C VAL A 59 -5.57 7.34 -15.11
N MET A 60 -6.88 7.61 -15.20
CA MET A 60 -7.79 7.42 -14.07
C MET A 60 -7.90 5.95 -13.68
N GLY A 61 -8.01 5.04 -14.64
CA GLY A 61 -8.06 3.61 -14.40
C GLY A 61 -6.81 3.09 -13.68
N GLY A 62 -5.62 3.49 -14.14
CA GLY A 62 -4.35 3.11 -13.52
C GLY A 62 -4.18 3.71 -12.12
N PHE A 63 -4.56 4.97 -11.95
CA PHE A 63 -4.44 5.68 -10.68
C PHE A 63 -5.36 5.10 -9.60
N VAL A 64 -6.63 4.84 -9.92
CA VAL A 64 -7.59 4.25 -8.97
C VAL A 64 -7.13 2.87 -8.51
N GLN A 65 -6.59 2.06 -9.42
CA GLN A 65 -6.04 0.75 -9.04
C GLN A 65 -4.84 0.88 -8.11
N ASN A 66 -3.93 1.82 -8.38
CA ASN A 66 -2.77 2.06 -7.53
C ASN A 66 -3.15 2.63 -6.16
N LEU A 67 -4.09 3.56 -6.10
CA LEU A 67 -4.59 4.08 -4.81
C LEU A 67 -5.28 2.98 -4.01
N LYS A 68 -6.17 2.21 -4.64
CA LYS A 68 -6.85 1.09 -3.99
C LYS A 68 -5.85 0.07 -3.46
N LYS A 69 -4.82 -0.27 -4.23
CA LYS A 69 -3.72 -1.14 -3.80
C LYS A 69 -2.87 -0.53 -2.69
N ARG A 70 -2.69 0.78 -2.62
CA ARG A 70 -1.89 1.39 -1.54
C ARG A 70 -2.69 1.55 -0.25
N LEU A 71 -4.01 1.76 -0.34
CA LEU A 71 -4.87 1.94 0.83
C LEU A 71 -5.29 0.61 1.50
N LEU A 72 -5.38 -0.50 0.75
CA LEU A 72 -5.88 -1.77 1.29
C LEU A 72 -4.82 -2.68 1.93
N VAL A 73 -3.53 -2.32 1.91
CA VAL A 73 -2.47 -3.32 2.15
C VAL A 73 -1.93 -3.32 3.57
N VAL A 74 -2.35 -2.42 4.47
CA VAL A 74 -1.80 -2.41 5.84
C VAL A 74 -2.85 -2.10 6.90
N GLU A 75 -4.02 -2.72 6.82
CA GLU A 75 -4.99 -2.62 7.91
C GLU A 75 -5.58 -4.00 8.21
N PRO A 76 -5.54 -4.47 9.48
CA PRO A 76 -6.27 -5.66 9.85
C PRO A 76 -7.76 -5.41 9.55
N HIS A 77 -8.44 -6.40 8.98
CA HIS A 77 -9.85 -6.24 8.60
C HIS A 77 -10.75 -5.90 9.81
N LEU A 78 -10.32 -6.24 11.03
CA LEU A 78 -11.00 -5.96 12.28
C LEU A 78 -9.97 -5.63 13.38
N GLU A 79 -10.22 -4.57 14.13
CA GLU A 79 -9.44 -4.19 15.32
C GLU A 79 -10.34 -4.27 16.56
N ILE A 80 -9.89 -4.96 17.61
CA ILE A 80 -10.61 -5.06 18.88
C ILE A 80 -9.91 -4.15 19.88
N VAL A 81 -10.55 -3.03 20.20
CA VAL A 81 -10.05 -2.05 21.17
C VAL A 81 -11.00 -1.89 22.35
N VAL A 82 -10.46 -1.46 23.50
CA VAL A 82 -11.27 -1.14 24.67
C VAL A 82 -12.04 0.15 24.39
N LYS A 83 -13.36 0.11 24.62
CA LYS A 83 -14.30 1.20 24.30
C LYS A 83 -13.93 2.55 24.93
N ASP A 84 -13.36 2.53 26.13
CA ASP A 84 -13.06 3.74 26.90
C ASP A 84 -11.65 4.28 26.66
N GLY A 85 -10.85 3.67 25.76
CA GLY A 85 -9.48 4.10 25.42
C GLY A 85 -8.44 3.94 26.54
N PHE A 86 -8.89 3.77 27.79
CA PHE A 86 -8.08 3.49 28.96
C PHE A 86 -8.29 2.05 29.40
N GLY A 87 -7.31 1.20 29.12
CA GLY A 87 -7.33 -0.22 29.52
C GLY A 87 -6.54 -1.10 28.56
N ARG A 88 -5.86 -2.10 29.12
CA ARG A 88 -5.16 -3.13 28.35
C ARG A 88 -6.01 -4.40 28.35
N ILE A 89 -6.24 -4.98 27.17
CA ILE A 89 -6.79 -6.33 27.08
C ILE A 89 -5.63 -7.28 27.38
N PRO A 90 -5.68 -8.09 28.45
CA PRO A 90 -4.63 -9.04 28.73
C PRO A 90 -4.54 -10.03 27.57
N ALA A 91 -3.32 -10.26 27.07
CA ALA A 91 -3.02 -11.23 26.03
C ALA A 91 -3.14 -12.65 26.58
N ASN A 92 -4.36 -13.08 26.90
CA ASN A 92 -4.63 -14.42 27.40
C ASN A 92 -4.72 -15.40 26.20
N PRO A 93 -3.91 -16.47 26.16
CA PRO A 93 -3.96 -17.46 25.09
C PRO A 93 -5.34 -18.12 24.93
N GLU A 94 -6.14 -18.22 25.98
CA GLU A 94 -7.51 -18.75 25.88
C GLU A 94 -8.46 -17.81 25.13
N LEU A 95 -8.30 -16.49 25.33
CA LEU A 95 -9.09 -15.49 24.60
C LEU A 95 -8.73 -15.50 23.12
N LEU A 96 -7.44 -15.59 22.80
CA LEU A 96 -6.97 -15.69 21.41
C LEU A 96 -7.55 -16.93 20.72
N ARG A 97 -7.48 -18.11 21.37
CA ARG A 97 -8.07 -19.34 20.83
C ARG A 97 -9.57 -19.25 20.64
N LYS A 98 -10.28 -18.63 21.59
CA LYS A 98 -11.73 -18.45 21.50
C LYS A 98 -12.12 -17.54 20.34
N LEU A 99 -11.34 -16.47 20.10
CA LEU A 99 -11.52 -15.57 18.96
C LEU A 99 -11.21 -16.29 17.63
N GLU A 100 -10.10 -17.03 17.54
CA GLU A 100 -9.78 -17.85 16.36
C GLU A 100 -10.87 -18.88 16.07
N SER A 101 -11.43 -19.53 17.10
CA SER A 101 -12.51 -20.52 16.95
C SER A 101 -13.90 -19.93 16.70
N PHE A 102 -14.05 -18.61 16.74
CA PHE A 102 -15.37 -17.98 16.61
C PHE A 102 -15.96 -18.12 15.20
N SER A 103 -15.11 -18.16 14.17
CA SER A 103 -15.52 -18.33 12.79
C SER A 103 -14.40 -18.87 11.92
N ASP A 104 -14.73 -19.79 11.01
CA ASP A 104 -13.80 -20.32 10.00
C ASP A 104 -13.28 -19.26 9.02
N GLN A 105 -13.87 -18.05 9.02
CA GLN A 105 -13.40 -16.91 8.21
C GLN A 105 -12.22 -16.16 8.84
N ILE A 106 -11.85 -16.47 10.09
CA ILE A 106 -10.76 -15.80 10.82
C ILE A 106 -9.45 -16.50 10.47
N VAL A 107 -8.60 -15.84 9.69
CA VAL A 107 -7.32 -16.40 9.23
C VAL A 107 -6.26 -16.40 10.33
N SER A 108 -6.19 -15.33 11.13
CA SER A 108 -5.24 -15.21 12.24
C SER A 108 -5.67 -14.09 13.19
N VAL A 109 -5.35 -14.25 14.47
CA VAL A 109 -5.53 -13.22 15.50
C VAL A 109 -4.17 -12.94 16.13
N SER A 110 -3.75 -11.67 16.15
CA SER A 110 -2.52 -11.23 16.79
C SER A 110 -2.80 -10.15 17.83
N PRO A 111 -2.31 -10.28 19.08
CA PRO A 111 -2.30 -9.16 20.01
C PRO A 111 -1.34 -8.08 19.50
N PHE A 112 -1.68 -6.82 19.77
CA PHE A 112 -0.83 -5.67 19.47
C PHE A 112 -0.93 -4.62 20.58
N ILE A 113 0.12 -3.82 20.71
CA ILE A 113 0.19 -2.65 21.59
C ILE A 113 0.52 -1.45 20.72
N LYS A 114 -0.26 -0.38 20.85
CA LYS A 114 -0.08 0.87 20.10
C LYS A 114 0.19 2.00 21.09
N SER A 115 1.34 2.65 20.99
CA SER A 115 1.69 3.76 21.87
C SER A 115 2.42 4.86 21.11
N ASP A 116 2.03 6.10 21.35
CA ASP A 116 2.78 7.26 20.86
C ASP A 116 4.06 7.41 21.67
N VAL A 117 5.20 7.54 20.98
CA VAL A 117 6.52 7.70 21.60
C VAL A 117 7.25 8.85 20.95
N ILE A 118 8.11 9.52 21.71
CA ILE A 118 9.09 10.46 21.16
C ILE A 118 10.41 9.71 21.00
N VAL A 119 10.86 9.62 19.76
CA VAL A 119 12.15 9.06 19.40
C VAL A 119 13.17 10.18 19.44
N GLN A 120 14.16 10.05 20.32
CA GLN A 120 15.25 11.00 20.44
C GLN A 120 16.52 10.43 19.78
N SER A 121 16.92 11.07 18.69
CA SER A 121 18.23 10.87 18.03
C SER A 121 19.19 12.02 18.40
N ARG A 122 20.45 11.93 17.98
CA ARG A 122 21.52 12.92 18.24
C ARG A 122 21.16 14.34 17.80
N ARG A 123 20.28 14.50 16.80
CA ARG A 123 19.97 15.81 16.18
C ARG A 123 18.60 16.35 16.55
N LYS A 124 17.53 15.57 16.43
CA LYS A 124 16.15 16.05 16.60
C LYS A 124 15.23 15.00 17.25
N PRO A 125 14.37 15.39 18.21
CA PRO A 125 13.30 14.54 18.70
C PRO A 125 12.13 14.53 17.70
N ILE A 126 11.59 13.34 17.42
CA ILE A 126 10.43 13.16 16.52
C ILE A 126 9.41 12.28 17.22
N THR A 127 8.13 12.65 17.12
CA THR A 127 7.03 11.79 17.57
C THR A 127 6.79 10.69 16.54
N ALA A 128 6.85 9.44 16.99
CA ALA A 128 6.57 8.27 16.18
C ALA A 128 5.54 7.38 16.89
N LEU A 129 4.92 6.49 16.12
CA LEU A 129 3.96 5.53 16.63
C LEU A 129 4.65 4.18 16.82
N LEU A 130 4.73 3.69 18.05
CA LEU A 130 5.32 2.40 18.38
C LEU A 130 4.25 1.29 18.35
N TRP A 131 4.58 0.21 17.64
CA TRP A 131 3.76 -0.99 17.53
C TRP A 131 4.50 -2.15 18.19
N GLY A 132 3.98 -2.64 19.32
CA GLY A 132 4.41 -3.90 19.91
C GLY A 132 3.58 -5.04 19.34
N VAL A 133 4.20 -5.98 18.63
CA VAL A 133 3.52 -7.12 17.99
C VAL A 133 4.20 -8.44 18.31
N ASP A 134 3.43 -9.53 18.35
CA ASP A 134 3.99 -10.90 18.44
C ASP A 134 4.54 -11.30 17.07
N ALA A 135 5.87 -11.39 16.93
CA ALA A 135 6.57 -11.68 15.68
C ALA A 135 6.05 -12.95 14.96
N GLN A 136 5.59 -13.98 15.68
CA GLN A 136 5.11 -15.23 15.06
C GLN A 136 3.68 -15.13 14.50
N ARG A 137 2.85 -14.25 15.08
CA ARG A 137 1.44 -14.07 14.70
C ARG A 137 1.22 -12.87 13.78
N ALA A 138 2.05 -11.84 13.93
CA ALA A 138 1.97 -10.60 13.17
C ALA A 138 2.21 -10.83 11.67
N ASP A 139 3.12 -11.74 11.31
CA ASP A 139 3.36 -12.09 9.91
C ASP A 139 2.10 -12.62 9.22
N LYS A 140 1.37 -13.51 9.91
CA LYS A 140 0.13 -14.12 9.38
C LYS A 140 -1.06 -13.17 9.36
N THR A 141 -1.09 -12.15 10.22
CA THR A 141 -2.24 -11.25 10.37
C THR A 141 -2.09 -9.98 9.52
N MET A 142 -0.89 -9.40 9.49
CA MET A 142 -0.63 -8.08 8.89
C MET A 142 0.31 -8.13 7.69
N GLY A 143 0.95 -9.28 7.39
CA GLY A 143 1.80 -9.42 6.21
C GLY A 143 3.06 -8.55 6.23
N PHE A 144 3.59 -8.24 7.43
CA PHE A 144 4.76 -7.38 7.62
C PHE A 144 5.98 -7.80 6.80
N ASN A 145 6.15 -9.09 6.52
CA ASN A 145 7.25 -9.62 5.72
C ASN A 145 7.32 -9.04 4.29
N SER A 146 6.19 -8.56 3.74
CA SER A 146 6.18 -7.88 2.44
C SER A 146 6.70 -6.43 2.47
N TYR A 147 6.88 -5.87 3.67
CA TYR A 147 7.30 -4.49 3.93
C TYR A 147 8.67 -4.37 4.61
N LEU A 148 9.22 -5.49 5.08
CA LEU A 148 10.59 -5.53 5.57
C LEU A 148 11.56 -5.46 4.40
N SER A 149 12.61 -4.67 4.56
CA SER A 149 13.68 -4.59 3.57
C SER A 149 14.28 -6.00 3.38
N PRO A 150 14.41 -6.49 2.14
CA PRO A 150 14.88 -7.86 1.85
C PRO A 150 16.30 -8.18 2.35
N THR A 151 17.04 -7.18 2.84
CA THR A 151 18.49 -7.24 2.96
C THR A 151 18.98 -7.49 4.38
N ASP A 152 18.37 -6.96 5.46
CA ASP A 152 19.05 -6.99 6.77
C ASP A 152 18.20 -7.19 8.04
N SER A 153 16.87 -7.36 7.98
CA SER A 153 16.11 -7.64 9.22
C SER A 153 14.98 -8.65 9.04
N LYS A 154 15.01 -9.70 9.86
CA LYS A 154 13.88 -10.62 10.00
C LYS A 154 13.10 -10.25 11.26
N LEU A 155 11.78 -10.47 11.25
CA LEU A 155 10.95 -10.39 12.46
C LEU A 155 11.46 -11.27 13.61
N SER A 156 12.29 -12.28 13.33
CA SER A 156 12.98 -13.09 14.34
C SER A 156 14.03 -12.32 15.13
N ASP A 157 14.64 -11.28 14.54
CA ASP A 157 15.71 -10.50 15.17
C ASP A 157 15.15 -9.50 16.20
N LEU A 158 13.82 -9.31 16.23
CA LEU A 158 13.10 -8.61 17.30
C LEU A 158 13.10 -9.35 18.64
N SER A 159 13.47 -10.64 18.64
CA SER A 159 13.50 -11.48 19.85
C SER A 159 14.88 -11.61 20.48
N GLU A 160 15.92 -11.11 19.80
CA GLU A 160 17.29 -11.13 20.30
C GLU A 160 17.69 -9.74 20.79
N ASP A 161 18.21 -9.64 22.02
CA ASP A 161 18.81 -8.40 22.52
C ASP A 161 20.12 -8.14 21.77
N ILE A 162 20.13 -7.15 20.87
CA ILE A 162 21.29 -6.81 20.05
C ILE A 162 22.12 -5.75 20.78
N SER A 163 23.44 -5.86 20.69
CA SER A 163 24.37 -4.86 21.20
C SER A 163 24.52 -3.73 20.18
N ALA A 164 24.39 -2.48 20.62
CA ALA A 164 24.63 -1.30 19.79
C ALA A 164 26.10 -1.25 19.34
N ASP A 165 26.36 -0.75 18.13
CA ASP A 165 27.73 -0.58 17.64
C ASP A 165 28.52 0.34 18.59
N GLY A 166 29.55 -0.21 19.25
CA GLY A 166 30.40 0.50 20.20
C GLY A 166 30.03 0.46 21.70
N ASP A 167 29.02 -0.30 22.13
CA ASP A 167 28.70 -0.47 23.58
C ASP A 167 28.32 -1.92 23.93
N SER A 168 28.74 -2.38 25.11
CA SER A 168 28.51 -3.75 25.62
C SER A 168 27.13 -3.98 26.25
N GLY A 169 26.22 -3.01 26.11
CA GLY A 169 24.85 -3.09 26.58
C GLY A 169 23.95 -3.86 25.61
N ARG A 170 23.19 -4.83 26.14
CA ARG A 170 22.10 -5.49 25.43
C ARG A 170 20.89 -4.56 25.41
N PHE A 171 20.43 -4.20 24.22
CA PHE A 171 19.26 -3.35 24.04
C PHE A 171 18.20 -4.08 23.23
N PRO A 172 16.91 -3.82 23.49
CA PRO A 172 15.85 -4.34 22.64
C PRO A 172 16.04 -3.82 21.21
N SER A 173 15.76 -4.67 20.22
CA SER A 173 15.76 -4.32 18.81
C SER A 173 14.42 -3.70 18.40
N LEU A 174 14.48 -2.67 17.55
CA LEU A 174 13.33 -1.96 17.01
C LEU A 174 13.46 -1.86 15.51
N ILE A 175 12.44 -2.28 14.79
CA ILE A 175 12.37 -2.03 13.34
C ILE A 175 11.83 -0.62 13.14
N ALA A 176 12.60 0.21 12.44
CA ALA A 176 12.19 1.55 12.04
C ALA A 176 12.01 1.60 10.52
N GLY A 177 11.03 2.38 10.06
CA GLY A 177 10.86 2.62 8.63
C GLY A 177 12.01 3.46 8.07
N GLU A 178 12.39 3.20 6.83
CA GLU A 178 13.46 3.92 6.10
C GLU A 178 13.24 5.44 6.12
N SER A 179 12.00 5.90 5.90
CA SER A 179 11.68 7.33 5.96
C SER A 179 11.82 7.93 7.37
N LEU A 180 11.63 7.13 8.43
CA LEU A 180 11.86 7.61 9.79
C LEU A 180 13.35 7.75 10.05
N LEU A 181 14.15 6.75 9.66
CA LEU A 181 15.62 6.75 9.75
C LEU A 181 16.25 7.94 9.03
N GLU A 182 15.78 8.24 7.82
CA GLU A 182 16.25 9.39 7.03
C GLU A 182 15.99 10.73 7.74
N VAL A 183 14.81 10.90 8.35
CA VAL A 183 14.46 12.18 9.01
C VAL A 183 15.18 12.35 10.34
N ILE A 184 15.44 11.26 11.07
CA ILE A 184 16.21 11.28 12.33
C ILE A 184 17.73 11.20 12.11
N ASP A 185 18.19 11.04 10.86
CA ASP A 185 19.60 10.93 10.47
C ASP A 185 20.31 9.82 11.27
N ALA A 186 19.68 8.65 11.35
CA ALA A 186 20.22 7.47 12.03
C ALA A 186 20.42 6.32 11.05
N GLU A 187 21.49 5.56 11.26
CA GLU A 187 21.79 4.37 10.47
C GLU A 187 21.32 3.09 11.21
N PRO A 188 21.01 2.00 10.50
CA PRO A 188 20.73 0.71 11.13
C PRO A 188 21.92 0.30 12.03
N GLY A 189 21.63 -0.04 13.30
CA GLY A 189 22.64 -0.30 14.33
C GLY A 189 22.88 0.86 15.31
N ASP A 190 22.39 2.07 15.00
CA ASP A 190 22.45 3.20 15.93
C ASP A 190 21.51 3.02 17.12
N ARG A 191 21.94 3.57 18.26
CA ARG A 191 21.15 3.63 19.49
C ARG A 191 20.21 4.83 19.47
N LEU A 192 18.92 4.58 19.63
CA LEU A 192 17.89 5.58 19.83
C LEU A 192 17.33 5.51 21.24
N THR A 193 16.86 6.65 21.76
CA THR A 193 16.13 6.68 23.03
C THR A 193 14.66 6.90 22.75
N LEU A 194 13.82 5.97 23.19
CA LEU A 194 12.38 6.12 23.17
C LEU A 194 11.91 6.75 24.48
N VAL A 195 11.06 7.76 24.37
CA VAL A 195 10.40 8.40 25.50
C VAL A 195 8.90 8.18 25.33
N SER A 196 8.27 7.48 26.28
CA SER A 196 6.82 7.31 26.27
C SER A 196 6.12 8.64 26.52
N THR A 197 5.12 8.99 25.70
CA THR A 197 4.24 10.14 25.96
C THR A 197 3.00 9.77 26.76
N GLN A 198 2.77 8.47 26.95
CA GLN A 198 1.68 7.98 27.79
C GLN A 198 2.18 7.80 29.22
N PRO A 199 1.46 8.33 30.23
CA PRO A 199 1.78 8.09 31.62
C PRO A 199 1.70 6.60 31.93
N ASP A 200 2.78 6.03 32.46
CA ASP A 200 2.80 4.64 32.92
C ASP A 200 2.10 4.54 34.28
N GLU A 201 1.25 3.53 34.47
CA GLU A 201 0.59 3.24 35.75
C GLU A 201 1.55 2.45 36.68
N GLY A 202 2.81 2.87 36.74
CA GLY A 202 3.82 2.31 37.63
C GLY A 202 3.63 2.79 39.08
N LEU A 203 4.07 1.97 40.04
CA LEU A 203 3.94 2.21 41.49
C LEU A 203 4.58 3.53 42.01
N GLY A 204 5.27 4.30 41.15
CA GLY A 204 6.00 5.53 41.48
C GLY A 204 5.41 6.84 40.94
N GLY A 205 4.22 6.81 40.31
CA GLY A 205 3.56 8.02 39.78
C GLY A 205 3.95 8.38 38.34
N PHE A 206 3.37 9.49 37.84
CA PHE A 206 3.38 9.96 36.44
C PHE A 206 4.76 10.38 35.89
N ALA A 207 5.73 9.47 35.87
CA ALA A 207 7.03 9.69 35.24
C ALA A 207 7.03 9.16 33.79
N PRO A 208 7.51 9.93 32.81
CA PRO A 208 7.72 9.42 31.46
C PRO A 208 8.83 8.37 31.46
N THR A 209 8.51 7.14 31.07
CA THR A 209 9.49 6.05 30.95
C THR A 209 10.37 6.27 29.72
N GLN A 210 11.69 6.32 29.93
CA GLN A 210 12.69 6.39 28.87
C GLN A 210 13.35 5.01 28.71
N GLN A 211 13.35 4.46 27.50
CA GLN A 211 14.02 3.20 27.19
C GLN A 211 14.96 3.36 25.99
N PRO A 212 16.25 3.03 26.14
CA PRO A 212 17.18 2.97 25.02
C PRO A 212 16.94 1.71 24.18
N VAL A 213 16.95 1.84 22.86
CA VAL A 213 16.59 0.81 21.90
C VAL A 213 17.53 0.90 20.69
N VAL A 214 17.87 -0.23 20.07
CA VAL A 214 18.75 -0.28 18.89
C VAL A 214 17.91 -0.51 17.64
N VAL A 215 18.23 0.20 16.56
CA VAL A 215 17.41 0.20 15.35
C VAL A 215 17.88 -0.82 14.33
N LEU A 216 16.91 -1.49 13.72
CA LEU A 216 17.04 -2.32 12.53
C LEU A 216 16.15 -1.74 11.41
N SER A 217 16.47 -2.02 10.14
CA SER A 217 15.77 -1.50 8.94
C SER A 217 15.26 -2.60 8.01
#